data_AF-Q4VKJ3-F1
#
_entry.id   AF-Q4VKJ3-F1
#
_cell.length_a   1.000
_cell.length_b   1.000
_cell.length_c   1.000
_cell.angle_alpha   90.00
_cell.angle_beta   90.00
_cell.angle_gamma   90.00
#
_symmetry.space_group_name_H-M   'P 1'
#
loop_
_entity.id
_entity.type
_entity.pdbx_description
1 polymer ?
#
loop_
_entity_poly.entity_id
_entity_poly.type
_entity_poly.pdbx_seq_one_letter_code
_entity_poly.pdbx_strand_id
1 'polypeptide(L)'
;MRVCYFVLLPSVALAVIATESSETSRTIVHVFTLRDVADHRNDALINRALRAQAALDDDEERWPFGPPAVEALIKTIDRHGVSLNDHEAKMKKVEQTWKKLIERDNLIGEIGKHYSEAPGPLYDTYDEALATRLVTTYSDRGVARAILHTRPSDPLSKKAGQAHRLEEAVASLWKGRGYTSDNVVSSIATGDDVDFFAPTAFTFLVKCVESKVEANYAIFKYFGSNPSRYFSAVLHAMEKPGADIRELDNSKNWMFRFYAHAQEPLSSTEFESMLPRVQSEEYAIHGAQNDYEKLSSSQIKELVKEYSRIYSV
;
A
#
# COMPACT_ATOMS: atom_id res chain seq x y z
N MET A 1 -43.31 6.21 6.42
CA MET A 1 -42.52 7.46 6.33
C MET A 1 -41.06 7.08 6.07
N ARG A 2 -40.47 7.48 4.94
CA ARG A 2 -39.05 7.22 4.62
C ARG A 2 -38.35 8.58 4.55
N VAL A 3 -37.30 8.78 5.36
CA VAL A 3 -36.52 10.03 5.41
C VAL A 3 -35.14 9.76 4.82
N CYS A 4 -34.74 10.53 3.82
CA CYS A 4 -33.41 10.45 3.20
C CYS A 4 -32.62 11.72 3.54
N TYR A 5 -31.34 11.57 3.93
CA TYR A 5 -30.43 12.68 4.23
C TYR A 5 -29.40 12.84 3.12
N PHE A 6 -29.20 14.07 2.63
CA PHE A 6 -28.12 14.41 1.70
C PHE A 6 -27.23 15.47 2.34
N VAL A 7 -25.92 15.23 2.34
CA VAL A 7 -24.91 16.18 2.86
C VAL A 7 -24.13 16.74 1.68
N LEU A 8 -24.24 18.05 1.47
CA LEU A 8 -23.38 18.82 0.57
C LEU A 8 -22.59 19.82 1.41
N LEU A 9 -21.28 19.61 1.55
CA LEU A 9 -20.38 20.59 2.18
C LEU A 9 -20.02 21.67 1.14
N PRO A 10 -19.89 22.95 1.53
CA PRO A 10 -19.70 23.45 2.90
C PRO A 10 -20.94 24.14 3.52
N SER A 11 -22.16 23.75 3.17
CA SER A 11 -23.36 24.35 3.77
C SER A 11 -24.46 23.31 3.98
N VAL A 12 -24.73 22.97 5.24
CA VAL A 12 -25.71 21.94 5.60
C VAL A 12 -27.13 22.43 5.28
N ALA A 13 -27.74 21.89 4.23
CA ALA A 13 -29.17 22.04 3.95
C ALA A 13 -29.89 20.73 4.28
N LEU A 14 -30.89 20.78 5.16
CA LEU A 14 -31.73 19.63 5.50
C LEU A 14 -32.95 19.62 4.57
N ALA A 15 -33.10 18.57 3.76
CA ALA A 15 -34.30 18.34 2.95
C ALA A 15 -35.11 17.18 3.55
N VAL A 16 -36.34 17.45 3.99
CA VAL A 16 -37.26 16.40 4.47
C VAL A 16 -38.30 16.15 3.38
N ILE A 17 -38.31 14.95 2.82
CA ILE A 17 -39.31 14.52 1.84
C ILE A 17 -40.32 13.63 2.57
N ALA A 18 -41.55 14.11 2.71
CA ALA A 18 -42.68 13.30 3.16
C ALA A 18 -43.48 12.86 1.94
N THR A 19 -43.53 11.55 1.69
CA THR A 19 -44.47 10.96 0.73
C THR A 19 -45.58 10.26 1.49
N GLU A 20 -46.80 10.76 1.36
CA GLU A 20 -48.00 10.00 1.75
C GLU A 20 -48.48 9.18 0.56
N SER A 21 -48.74 7.90 0.83
CA SER A 21 -49.33 6.98 -0.13
C SER A 21 -50.84 7.25 -0.24
N SER A 22 -51.23 8.16 -1.14
CA SER A 22 -52.54 8.07 -1.79
C SER A 22 -52.54 8.88 -3.08
N GLU A 23 -53.22 8.34 -4.08
CA GLU A 23 -53.38 8.83 -5.44
C GLU A 23 -53.75 10.32 -5.51
N THR A 24 -52.75 11.19 -5.59
CA THR A 24 -52.74 12.48 -6.31
C THR A 24 -51.40 13.17 -6.03
N SER A 25 -50.57 13.29 -7.08
CA SER A 25 -49.21 13.83 -6.98
C SER A 25 -49.18 15.28 -6.50
N ARG A 26 -48.80 15.49 -5.24
CA ARG A 26 -48.27 16.76 -4.72
C ARG A 26 -47.06 16.47 -3.84
N THR A 27 -45.87 16.68 -4.39
CA THR A 27 -44.61 16.66 -3.62
C THR A 27 -44.46 18.01 -2.92
N ILE A 28 -44.53 18.03 -1.59
CA ILE A 28 -44.26 19.23 -0.80
C ILE A 28 -42.81 19.15 -0.33
N VAL A 29 -41.97 20.07 -0.82
CA VAL A 29 -40.58 20.21 -0.39
C VAL A 29 -40.52 21.38 0.59
N HIS A 30 -40.30 21.10 1.87
CA HIS A 30 -39.99 22.14 2.85
C HIS A 30 -38.47 22.32 2.92
N VAL A 31 -37.99 23.47 2.43
CA VAL A 31 -36.60 23.89 2.59
C VAL A 31 -36.55 24.82 3.81
N PHE A 32 -35.86 24.38 4.87
CA PHE A 32 -35.58 25.23 6.03
C PHE A 32 -34.12 25.68 5.96
N THR A 33 -33.89 26.98 5.98
CA THR A 33 -32.56 27.52 6.29
C THR A 33 -32.33 27.37 7.79
N LEU A 34 -31.34 26.60 8.20
CA LEU A 34 -30.82 26.65 9.58
C LEU A 34 -30.15 28.02 9.75
N ARG A 35 -30.90 29.00 10.26
CA ARG A 35 -30.35 30.28 10.70
C ARG A 35 -29.59 30.05 12.01
N ASP A 36 -28.41 30.65 12.08
CA ASP A 36 -27.63 30.89 13.30
C ASP A 36 -28.56 31.16 14.50
N VAL A 37 -28.53 30.26 15.47
CA VAL A 37 -28.98 30.55 16.83
C VAL A 37 -27.73 30.57 17.68
N ALA A 38 -27.20 31.78 17.83
CA ALA A 38 -26.22 32.12 18.85
C ALA A 38 -26.85 31.83 20.22
N ASP A 39 -26.40 30.74 20.86
CA ASP A 39 -26.69 30.44 22.26
C ASP A 39 -25.35 30.44 23.01
N HIS A 40 -25.00 31.62 23.55
CA HIS A 40 -23.71 31.98 24.16
C HIS A 40 -23.39 31.29 25.50
N ARG A 41 -23.78 30.02 25.68
CA ARG A 41 -23.45 29.23 26.89
C ARG A 41 -22.65 27.96 26.63
N ASN A 42 -22.46 27.56 25.37
CA ASN A 42 -21.59 26.43 25.00
C ASN A 42 -20.24 26.83 24.39
N ASP A 43 -20.00 28.13 24.19
CA ASP A 43 -18.77 28.63 23.56
C ASP A 43 -17.51 28.28 24.36
N ALA A 44 -17.57 28.14 25.68
CA ALA A 44 -16.37 27.83 26.48
C ALA A 44 -15.94 26.36 26.40
N LEU A 45 -16.88 25.42 26.26
CA LEU A 45 -16.58 23.99 26.16
C LEU A 45 -16.29 23.57 24.71
N ILE A 46 -17.02 24.13 23.75
CA ILE A 46 -16.77 23.90 22.32
C ILE A 46 -15.45 24.55 21.90
N ASN A 47 -15.10 25.76 22.37
CA ASN A 47 -13.77 26.33 22.08
C ASN A 47 -12.63 25.57 22.77
N ARG A 48 -12.86 24.83 23.86
CA ARG A 48 -11.83 24.01 24.49
C ARG A 48 -11.65 22.67 23.76
N ALA A 49 -12.75 22.07 23.29
CA ALA A 49 -12.70 20.88 22.45
C ALA A 49 -12.14 21.18 21.04
N LEU A 50 -12.55 22.29 20.42
CA LEU A 50 -12.00 22.76 19.15
C LEU A 50 -10.57 23.27 19.27
N ARG A 51 -10.14 23.87 20.40
CA ARG A 51 -8.71 24.16 20.63
C ARG A 51 -7.90 22.92 20.95
N ALA A 52 -8.48 21.89 21.56
CA ALA A 52 -7.81 20.62 21.78
C ALA A 52 -7.68 19.81 20.47
N GLN A 53 -8.63 19.94 19.55
CA GLN A 53 -8.52 19.43 18.18
C GLN A 53 -7.58 20.28 17.31
N ALA A 54 -7.65 21.61 17.41
CA ALA A 54 -6.72 22.50 16.71
C ALA A 54 -5.29 22.36 17.23
N ALA A 55 -5.06 22.06 18.51
CA ALA A 55 -3.72 21.77 19.02
C ALA A 55 -3.17 20.39 18.59
N LEU A 56 -4.03 19.51 18.05
CA LEU A 56 -3.61 18.26 17.42
C LEU A 56 -3.48 18.38 15.89
N ASP A 57 -4.12 19.39 15.28
CA ASP A 57 -4.05 19.72 13.85
C ASP A 57 -3.10 20.90 13.52
N ASP A 58 -2.54 21.59 14.53
CA ASP A 58 -1.65 22.77 14.36
C ASP A 58 -0.22 22.43 13.89
N ASP A 59 0.06 21.15 13.58
CA ASP A 59 1.26 20.74 12.83
C ASP A 59 0.97 20.50 11.33
N GLU A 60 -0.26 20.73 10.85
CA GLU A 60 -0.55 20.88 9.42
C GLU A 60 -0.33 22.34 9.00
N GLU A 61 0.95 22.71 8.82
CA GLU A 61 1.34 23.90 8.06
C GLU A 61 0.46 24.00 6.80
N ARG A 62 -0.39 25.02 6.70
CA ARG A 62 -1.23 25.22 5.52
C ARG A 62 -0.33 25.70 4.37
N TRP A 63 0.07 24.77 3.50
CA TRP A 63 1.07 25.02 2.46
C TRP A 63 0.60 26.04 1.40
N PRO A 64 1.42 27.05 1.04
CA PRO A 64 1.07 28.03 0.03
C PRO A 64 0.92 27.39 -1.37
N PHE A 65 0.11 28.01 -2.24
CA PHE A 65 -0.11 27.59 -3.64
C PHE A 65 0.97 28.19 -4.57
N GLY A 66 1.41 27.46 -5.61
CA GLY A 66 2.35 27.94 -6.64
C GLY A 66 3.84 27.62 -6.39
N PRO A 67 4.80 28.36 -7.01
CA PRO A 67 6.25 28.21 -6.76
C PRO A 67 6.67 28.11 -5.28
N PRO A 68 5.98 28.79 -4.33
CA PRO A 68 6.24 28.61 -2.90
C PRO A 68 6.06 27.17 -2.39
N ALA A 69 5.20 26.35 -3.01
CA ALA A 69 5.01 24.95 -2.63
C ALA A 69 6.22 24.08 -2.98
N VAL A 70 6.83 24.33 -4.14
CA VAL A 70 8.04 23.63 -4.60
C VAL A 70 9.22 23.97 -3.71
N GLU A 71 9.46 25.27 -3.48
CA GLU A 71 10.55 25.72 -2.60
C GLU A 71 10.41 25.20 -1.17
N ALA A 72 9.21 25.22 -0.61
CA ALA A 72 8.98 24.73 0.74
C ALA A 72 9.18 23.20 0.83
N LEU A 73 8.86 22.44 -0.22
CA LEU A 73 8.96 20.99 -0.20
C LEU A 73 10.41 20.54 -0.37
N ILE A 74 11.17 21.24 -1.22
CA ILE A 74 12.63 21.10 -1.31
C ILE A 74 13.27 21.37 0.06
N LYS A 75 12.97 22.51 0.69
CA LYS A 75 13.48 22.84 2.03
C LYS A 75 13.14 21.77 3.07
N THR A 76 11.96 21.16 2.96
CA THR A 76 11.53 20.09 3.87
C THR A 76 12.32 18.81 3.65
N ILE A 77 12.50 18.37 2.40
CA ILE A 77 13.30 17.18 2.06
C ILE A 77 14.75 17.37 2.49
N ASP A 78 15.33 18.54 2.22
CA ASP A 78 16.71 18.86 2.57
C ASP A 78 16.90 18.90 4.10
N ARG A 79 15.96 19.53 4.82
CA ARG A 79 15.95 19.52 6.30
C ARG A 79 15.91 18.10 6.84
N HIS A 80 15.02 17.25 6.31
CA HIS A 80 14.95 15.85 6.72
C HIS A 80 16.24 15.09 6.40
N GLY A 81 16.90 15.39 5.29
CA GLY A 81 18.19 14.78 4.93
C GLY A 81 19.29 15.06 5.95
N VAL A 82 19.24 16.21 6.64
CA VAL A 82 20.26 16.62 7.63
C VAL A 82 19.87 16.24 9.06
N SER A 83 18.59 16.37 9.43
CA SER A 83 18.17 16.33 10.83
C SER A 83 17.46 15.03 11.24
N LEU A 84 17.03 14.21 10.29
CA LEU A 84 16.22 13.03 10.59
C LEU A 84 17.12 11.80 10.79
N ASN A 85 17.43 11.50 12.06
CA ASN A 85 18.25 10.34 12.43
C ASN A 85 17.43 9.18 13.01
N ASP A 86 16.22 9.46 13.50
CA ASP A 86 15.32 8.45 14.05
C ASP A 86 14.57 7.67 12.94
N HIS A 87 14.59 6.34 13.04
CA HIS A 87 13.99 5.47 12.02
C HIS A 87 12.47 5.61 11.96
N GLU A 88 11.79 5.67 13.11
CA GLU A 88 10.34 5.81 13.16
C GLU A 88 9.87 7.17 12.62
N ALA A 89 10.62 8.23 12.95
CA ALA A 89 10.40 9.54 12.35
C ALA A 89 10.57 9.51 10.83
N LYS A 90 11.57 8.79 10.28
CA LYS A 90 11.75 8.66 8.82
C LYS A 90 10.54 8.02 8.18
N MET A 91 10.05 6.92 8.77
CA MET A 91 8.88 6.18 8.27
C MET A 91 7.60 7.03 8.26
N LYS A 92 7.42 7.93 9.23
CA LYS A 92 6.25 8.84 9.26
C LYS A 92 6.40 10.02 8.31
N LYS A 93 7.59 10.65 8.29
CA LYS A 93 7.84 11.86 7.49
C LYS A 93 7.91 11.58 6.00
N VAL A 94 8.34 10.38 5.60
CA VAL A 94 8.30 9.97 4.19
C VAL A 94 6.86 9.87 3.69
N GLU A 95 5.93 9.27 4.45
CA GLU A 95 4.52 9.18 4.06
C GLU A 95 3.88 10.58 3.89
N GLN A 96 4.18 11.51 4.82
CA GLN A 96 3.71 12.91 4.72
C GLN A 96 4.26 13.62 3.48
N THR A 97 5.56 13.46 3.21
CA THR A 97 6.22 14.04 2.04
C THR A 97 5.67 13.45 0.74
N TRP A 98 5.43 12.15 0.73
CA TRP A 98 4.88 11.43 -0.42
C TRP A 98 3.47 11.89 -0.77
N LYS A 99 2.59 12.03 0.24
CA LYS A 99 1.23 12.57 0.06
C LYS A 99 1.23 13.95 -0.57
N LYS A 100 2.17 14.82 -0.17
CA LYS A 100 2.34 16.17 -0.75
C LYS A 100 2.81 16.10 -2.20
N LEU A 101 3.77 15.23 -2.53
CA LEU A 101 4.27 15.06 -3.89
C LEU A 101 3.17 14.65 -4.87
N ILE A 102 2.28 13.73 -4.47
CA ILE A 102 1.20 13.24 -5.34
C ILE A 102 -0.06 14.12 -5.30
N GLU A 103 -0.10 15.18 -4.49
CA GLU A 103 -1.26 16.05 -4.37
C GLU A 103 -1.49 16.89 -5.64
N ARG A 104 -0.40 17.22 -6.35
CA ARG A 104 -0.41 18.11 -7.52
C ARG A 104 0.49 17.59 -8.62
N ASP A 105 0.11 17.84 -9.86
CA ASP A 105 0.75 17.21 -11.02
C ASP A 105 2.13 17.78 -11.39
N ASN A 106 2.45 19.00 -10.98
CA ASN A 106 3.67 19.70 -11.36
C ASN A 106 4.85 19.48 -10.39
N LEU A 107 4.60 19.02 -9.16
CA LEU A 107 5.61 18.98 -8.09
C LEU A 107 6.75 18.02 -8.41
N ILE A 108 6.45 16.80 -8.89
CA ILE A 108 7.48 15.79 -9.18
C ILE A 108 8.44 16.28 -10.26
N GLY A 109 7.92 16.89 -11.34
CA GLY A 109 8.75 17.39 -12.44
C GLY A 109 9.60 18.59 -12.02
N GLU A 110 9.02 19.57 -11.33
CA GLU A 110 9.74 20.78 -10.91
C GLU A 110 10.81 20.48 -9.83
N ILE A 111 10.50 19.63 -8.85
CA ILE A 111 11.45 19.22 -7.80
C ILE A 111 12.53 18.29 -8.36
N GLY A 112 12.16 17.36 -9.24
CA GLY A 112 13.12 16.49 -9.93
C GLY A 112 14.11 17.30 -10.76
N LYS A 113 13.64 18.32 -11.48
CA LYS A 113 14.50 19.27 -12.21
C LYS A 113 15.45 19.99 -11.28
N HIS A 114 14.96 20.52 -10.15
CA HIS A 114 15.81 21.18 -9.16
C HIS A 114 16.95 20.29 -8.66
N TYR A 115 16.66 19.04 -8.29
CA TYR A 115 17.69 18.11 -7.83
C TYR A 115 18.61 17.60 -8.93
N SER A 116 18.14 17.55 -10.18
CA SER A 116 18.96 17.20 -11.35
C SER A 116 19.95 18.30 -11.74
N GLU A 117 19.61 19.57 -11.52
CA GLU A 117 20.48 20.72 -11.80
C GLU A 117 21.44 21.04 -10.64
N ALA A 118 21.23 20.43 -9.48
CA ALA A 118 22.08 20.60 -8.30
C ALA A 118 23.46 19.91 -8.48
N PRO A 119 24.53 20.42 -7.85
CA PRO A 119 25.84 19.75 -7.88
C PRO A 119 25.74 18.31 -7.36
N GLY A 120 26.16 17.34 -8.18
CA GLY A 120 26.00 15.92 -7.87
C GLY A 120 26.27 15.00 -9.05
N PRO A 121 25.91 13.71 -8.94
CA PRO A 121 25.96 12.79 -10.07
C PRO A 121 24.99 13.24 -11.16
N LEU A 122 25.33 12.95 -12.42
CA LEU A 122 24.43 13.16 -13.54
C LEU A 122 23.37 12.05 -13.54
N TYR A 123 22.11 12.45 -13.74
CA TYR A 123 20.96 11.56 -13.82
C TYR A 123 20.42 11.56 -15.24
N ASP A 124 19.88 10.42 -15.69
CA ASP A 124 19.31 10.30 -17.04
C ASP A 124 17.94 10.98 -17.13
N THR A 125 17.23 11.09 -16.00
CA THR A 125 15.91 11.74 -15.91
C THR A 125 15.73 12.55 -14.63
N TYR A 126 14.81 13.52 -14.65
CA TYR A 126 14.41 14.27 -13.44
C TYR A 126 13.75 13.38 -12.39
N ASP A 127 13.03 12.34 -12.81
CA ASP A 127 12.36 11.40 -11.91
C ASP A 127 13.40 10.52 -11.18
N GLU A 128 14.51 10.14 -11.82
CA GLU A 128 15.63 9.43 -11.19
C GLU A 128 16.36 10.30 -10.16
N ALA A 129 16.57 11.58 -10.44
CA ALA A 129 17.18 12.53 -9.50
C ALA A 129 16.33 12.64 -8.22
N LEU A 130 15.01 12.77 -8.38
CA LEU A 130 14.07 12.82 -7.25
C LEU A 130 14.05 11.49 -6.47
N ALA A 131 13.96 10.35 -7.16
CA ALA A 131 13.96 9.04 -6.52
C ALA A 131 15.26 8.82 -5.71
N THR A 132 16.41 9.20 -6.27
CA THR A 132 17.70 9.12 -5.59
C THR A 132 17.70 9.97 -4.33
N ARG A 133 17.19 11.20 -4.40
CA ARG A 133 17.08 12.09 -3.23
C ARG A 133 16.18 11.49 -2.15
N LEU A 134 14.98 11.03 -2.52
CA LEU A 134 14.02 10.44 -1.58
C LEU A 134 14.57 9.19 -0.90
N VAL A 135 15.19 8.26 -1.65
CA VAL A 135 15.82 7.05 -1.09
C VAL A 135 16.94 7.42 -0.13
N THR A 136 17.79 8.40 -0.50
CA THR A 136 18.90 8.84 0.35
C THR A 136 18.40 9.45 1.66
N THR A 137 17.34 10.25 1.60
CA THR A 137 16.77 10.91 2.78
C THR A 137 16.03 9.93 3.69
N TYR A 138 15.20 9.05 3.13
CA TYR A 138 14.21 8.27 3.89
C TYR A 138 14.47 6.78 3.99
N SER A 139 15.54 6.26 3.38
CA SER A 139 15.86 4.84 3.19
C SER A 139 14.94 4.09 2.22
N ASP A 140 15.43 2.98 1.67
CA ASP A 140 14.69 2.10 0.76
C ASP A 140 13.41 1.56 1.40
N ARG A 141 13.48 1.12 2.67
CA ARG A 141 12.31 0.65 3.43
C ARG A 141 11.27 1.74 3.64
N GLY A 142 11.71 2.97 3.87
CA GLY A 142 10.80 4.11 4.06
C GLY A 142 10.06 4.47 2.78
N VAL A 143 10.79 4.49 1.66
CA VAL A 143 10.20 4.73 0.35
C VAL A 143 9.25 3.60 -0.05
N ALA A 144 9.62 2.33 0.18
CA ALA A 144 8.74 1.19 -0.06
C ALA A 144 7.43 1.35 0.72
N ARG A 145 7.50 1.58 2.04
CA ARG A 145 6.32 1.83 2.88
C ARG A 145 5.44 2.96 2.35
N ALA A 146 6.05 4.09 1.95
CA ALA A 146 5.32 5.22 1.40
C ALA A 146 4.56 4.85 0.10
N ILE A 147 5.19 4.11 -0.81
CA ILE A 147 4.56 3.61 -2.05
C ILE A 147 3.33 2.77 -1.71
N LEU A 148 3.46 1.84 -0.76
CA LEU A 148 2.39 0.90 -0.39
C LEU A 148 1.21 1.59 0.30
N HIS A 149 1.49 2.53 1.20
CA HIS A 149 0.49 3.17 2.06
C HIS A 149 -0.23 4.36 1.42
N THR A 150 0.34 4.95 0.36
CA THR A 150 -0.20 6.18 -0.24
C THR A 150 -0.76 5.97 -1.64
N ARG A 151 -0.80 4.73 -2.13
CA ARG A 151 -1.40 4.42 -3.43
C ARG A 151 -2.89 4.82 -3.43
N PRO A 152 -3.31 5.73 -4.33
CA PRO A 152 -4.71 6.13 -4.42
C PRO A 152 -5.61 4.95 -4.78
N SER A 153 -6.78 4.86 -4.15
CA SER A 153 -7.77 3.80 -4.43
C SER A 153 -8.47 3.96 -5.78
N ASP A 154 -8.61 5.20 -6.25
CA ASP A 154 -9.18 5.51 -7.57
C ASP A 154 -8.07 5.53 -8.63
N PRO A 155 -8.05 4.57 -9.57
CA PRO A 155 -7.02 4.49 -10.61
C PRO A 155 -7.11 5.63 -11.63
N LEU A 156 -8.25 6.31 -11.74
CA LEU A 156 -8.42 7.46 -12.65
C LEU A 156 -8.08 8.79 -11.96
N SER A 157 -7.68 8.76 -10.69
CA SER A 157 -7.26 9.95 -9.96
C SER A 157 -6.01 10.55 -10.58
N LYS A 158 -5.94 11.89 -10.62
CA LYS A 158 -4.70 12.61 -10.95
C LYS A 158 -3.52 12.19 -10.06
N LYS A 159 -3.81 11.84 -8.80
CA LYS A 159 -2.81 11.33 -7.85
C LYS A 159 -2.24 9.97 -8.27
N ALA A 160 -3.00 9.14 -8.98
CA ALA A 160 -2.56 7.81 -9.41
C ALA A 160 -1.44 7.91 -10.45
N GLY A 161 -1.54 8.87 -11.39
CA GLY A 161 -0.47 9.14 -12.36
C GLY A 161 0.84 9.55 -11.68
N GLN A 162 0.78 10.43 -10.68
CA GLN A 162 1.95 10.84 -9.91
C GLN A 162 2.53 9.71 -9.06
N ALA A 163 1.68 8.90 -8.42
CA ALA A 163 2.11 7.74 -7.66
C ALA A 163 2.81 6.70 -8.56
N HIS A 164 2.26 6.43 -9.75
CA HIS A 164 2.88 5.53 -10.75
C HIS A 164 4.25 6.01 -11.20
N ARG A 165 4.40 7.32 -11.47
CA ARG A 165 5.71 7.90 -11.84
C ARG A 165 6.76 7.70 -10.74
N LEU A 166 6.40 7.97 -9.48
CA LEU A 166 7.34 7.82 -8.36
C LEU A 166 7.74 6.36 -8.13
N GLU A 167 6.79 5.42 -8.12
CA GLU A 167 7.13 4.01 -7.91
C GLU A 167 7.93 3.43 -9.09
N GLU A 168 7.68 3.86 -10.33
CA GLU A 168 8.46 3.45 -11.51
C GLU A 168 9.88 4.01 -11.49
N ALA A 169 10.04 5.25 -11.01
CA ALA A 169 11.36 5.86 -10.82
C ALA A 169 12.18 5.12 -9.75
N VAL A 170 11.55 4.75 -8.64
CA VAL A 170 12.19 3.95 -7.58
C VAL A 170 12.54 2.55 -8.08
N ALA A 171 11.63 1.88 -8.80
CA ALA A 171 11.90 0.58 -9.39
C ALA A 171 13.08 0.63 -10.38
N SER A 172 13.12 1.65 -11.23
CA SER A 172 14.22 1.88 -12.19
C SER A 172 15.54 2.16 -11.48
N LEU A 173 15.51 2.98 -10.43
CA LEU A 173 16.69 3.27 -9.59
C LEU A 173 17.27 2.01 -8.96
N TRP A 174 16.43 1.15 -8.38
CA TRP A 174 16.87 -0.11 -7.78
C TRP A 174 17.46 -1.07 -8.82
N LYS A 175 16.86 -1.16 -10.02
CA LYS A 175 17.43 -1.91 -11.14
C LYS A 175 18.79 -1.35 -11.58
N GLY A 176 18.90 -0.03 -11.74
CA GLY A 176 20.15 0.65 -12.11
C GLY A 176 21.27 0.46 -11.09
N ARG A 177 20.92 0.28 -9.80
CA ARG A 177 21.86 -0.06 -8.72
C ARG A 177 22.19 -1.55 -8.63
N GLY A 178 21.59 -2.39 -9.45
CA GLY A 178 21.82 -3.84 -9.45
C GLY A 178 21.18 -4.57 -8.26
N TYR A 179 20.03 -4.08 -7.74
CA TYR A 179 19.32 -4.77 -6.67
C TYR A 179 18.86 -6.17 -7.13
N THR A 180 19.10 -7.16 -6.30
CA THR A 180 18.53 -8.50 -6.49
C THR A 180 17.07 -8.54 -6.04
N SER A 181 16.31 -9.55 -6.47
CA SER A 181 14.93 -9.74 -6.02
C SER A 181 14.82 -9.83 -4.50
N ASP A 182 15.82 -10.40 -3.82
CA ASP A 182 15.89 -10.47 -2.35
C ASP A 182 16.03 -9.08 -1.71
N ASN A 183 16.81 -8.19 -2.30
CA ASN A 183 16.93 -6.81 -1.82
C ASN A 183 15.60 -6.05 -1.93
N VAL A 184 14.87 -6.27 -3.02
CA VAL A 184 13.54 -5.66 -3.24
C VAL A 184 12.53 -6.19 -2.23
N VAL A 185 12.42 -7.52 -2.08
CA VAL A 185 11.48 -8.15 -1.14
C VAL A 185 11.81 -7.73 0.30
N SER A 186 13.09 -7.72 0.68
CA SER A 186 13.54 -7.24 2.00
C SER A 186 13.21 -5.77 2.26
N SER A 187 13.16 -4.94 1.21
CA SER A 187 12.77 -3.52 1.33
C SER A 187 11.26 -3.36 1.51
N ILE A 188 10.46 -4.26 0.93
CA ILE A 188 8.99 -4.29 1.02
C ILE A 188 8.50 -4.92 2.34
N ALA A 189 9.31 -5.79 2.96
CA ALA A 189 8.93 -6.55 4.16
C ALA A 189 8.42 -5.66 5.31
N THR A 190 7.18 -5.90 5.72
CA THR A 190 6.49 -5.24 6.85
C THR A 190 6.62 -6.01 8.17
N GLY A 191 6.91 -7.31 8.09
CA GLY A 191 6.91 -8.25 9.20
C GLY A 191 5.70 -9.18 9.22
N ASP A 192 4.66 -8.90 8.43
CA ASP A 192 3.55 -9.83 8.18
C ASP A 192 3.66 -10.40 6.76
N ASP A 193 3.75 -11.73 6.65
CA ASP A 193 3.94 -12.43 5.38
C ASP A 193 2.80 -12.18 4.39
N VAL A 194 1.58 -11.95 4.90
CA VAL A 194 0.39 -11.73 4.08
C VAL A 194 0.50 -10.45 3.24
N ASP A 195 1.26 -9.46 3.73
CA ASP A 195 1.35 -8.14 3.11
C ASP A 195 2.06 -8.17 1.76
N PHE A 196 2.91 -9.17 1.49
CA PHE A 196 3.53 -9.36 0.18
C PHE A 196 2.51 -9.60 -0.94
N PHE A 197 1.36 -10.17 -0.60
CA PHE A 197 0.28 -10.49 -1.53
C PHE A 197 -0.81 -9.42 -1.56
N ALA A 198 -0.68 -8.34 -0.77
CA ALA A 198 -1.56 -7.19 -0.91
C ALA A 198 -1.42 -6.61 -2.33
N PRO A 199 -2.52 -6.21 -3.02
CA PRO A 199 -2.46 -5.77 -4.41
C PRO A 199 -1.45 -4.64 -4.67
N THR A 200 -1.27 -3.73 -3.71
CA THR A 200 -0.32 -2.63 -3.80
C THR A 200 1.14 -3.11 -3.77
N ALA A 201 1.47 -4.03 -2.87
CA ALA A 201 2.80 -4.60 -2.70
C ALA A 201 3.18 -5.52 -3.84
N PHE A 202 2.29 -6.45 -4.19
CA PHE A 202 2.56 -7.41 -5.26
C PHE A 202 2.75 -6.70 -6.61
N THR A 203 1.92 -5.68 -6.91
CA THR A 203 2.08 -4.88 -8.14
C THR A 203 3.42 -4.15 -8.18
N PHE A 204 3.83 -3.53 -7.07
CA PHE A 204 5.11 -2.82 -7.00
C PHE A 204 6.29 -3.80 -7.16
N LEU A 205 6.23 -4.96 -6.49
CA LEU A 205 7.24 -6.01 -6.64
C LEU A 205 7.38 -6.45 -8.10
N VAL A 206 6.26 -6.70 -8.81
CA VAL A 206 6.26 -7.07 -10.23
C VAL A 206 6.90 -5.99 -11.11
N LYS A 207 6.76 -4.70 -10.79
CA LYS A 207 7.47 -3.63 -11.53
C LYS A 207 8.99 -3.73 -11.33
N CYS A 208 9.43 -4.07 -10.13
CA CYS A 208 10.85 -4.23 -9.78
C CYS A 208 11.49 -5.47 -10.40
N VAL A 209 10.78 -6.60 -10.45
CA VAL A 209 11.32 -7.90 -10.95
C VAL A 209 10.77 -8.33 -12.31
N GLU A 210 10.01 -7.46 -12.97
CA GLU A 210 9.52 -7.54 -14.36
C GLU A 210 8.52 -8.66 -14.67
N SER A 211 8.33 -9.63 -13.79
CA SER A 211 7.34 -10.69 -14.00
C SER A 211 6.70 -11.18 -12.70
N LYS A 212 5.47 -11.68 -12.82
CA LYS A 212 4.74 -12.34 -11.73
C LYS A 212 5.38 -13.65 -11.30
N VAL A 213 6.06 -14.33 -12.21
CA VAL A 213 6.79 -15.58 -11.93
C VAL A 213 7.97 -15.28 -11.00
N GLU A 214 8.77 -14.28 -11.35
CA GLU A 214 9.91 -13.84 -10.53
C GLU A 214 9.44 -13.24 -9.19
N ALA A 215 8.31 -12.52 -9.16
CA ALA A 215 7.75 -11.99 -7.92
C ALA A 215 7.37 -13.11 -6.93
N ASN A 216 6.64 -14.12 -7.40
CA ASN A 216 6.28 -15.27 -6.58
C ASN A 216 7.51 -16.09 -6.14
N TYR A 217 8.48 -16.26 -7.03
CA TYR A 217 9.73 -16.94 -6.71
C TYR A 217 10.58 -16.19 -5.67
N ALA A 218 10.64 -14.86 -5.76
CA ALA A 218 11.35 -14.02 -4.81
C ALA A 218 10.71 -14.09 -3.41
N ILE A 219 9.38 -14.00 -3.32
CA ILE A 219 8.64 -14.17 -2.06
C ILE A 219 8.87 -15.58 -1.50
N PHE A 220 8.80 -16.61 -2.34
CA PHE A 220 9.04 -17.99 -1.91
C PHE A 220 10.45 -18.20 -1.34
N LYS A 221 11.47 -17.63 -2.00
CA LYS A 221 12.85 -17.65 -1.49
C LYS A 221 12.99 -16.89 -0.18
N TYR A 222 12.35 -15.73 -0.07
CA TYR A 222 12.33 -14.94 1.16
C TYR A 222 11.71 -15.71 2.33
N PHE A 223 10.69 -16.53 2.07
CA PHE A 223 10.13 -17.48 3.03
C PHE A 223 11.01 -18.71 3.32
N GLY A 224 12.28 -18.69 2.92
CA GLY A 224 13.21 -19.78 3.11
C GLY A 224 12.92 -20.99 2.22
N SER A 225 12.26 -20.78 1.07
CA SER A 225 11.78 -21.87 0.19
C SER A 225 10.82 -22.84 0.90
N ASN A 226 10.01 -22.32 1.85
CA ASN A 226 9.03 -23.09 2.59
C ASN A 226 7.64 -23.01 1.92
N PRO A 227 7.14 -24.10 1.31
CA PRO A 227 5.86 -24.07 0.60
C PRO A 227 4.67 -23.91 1.55
N SER A 228 4.74 -24.41 2.77
CA SER A 228 3.67 -24.25 3.76
C SER A 228 3.52 -22.81 4.23
N ARG A 229 4.64 -22.10 4.41
CA ARG A 229 4.64 -20.66 4.70
C ARG A 229 4.07 -19.85 3.53
N TYR A 230 4.47 -20.19 2.31
CA TYR A 230 3.94 -19.55 1.11
C TYR A 230 2.42 -19.76 0.96
N PHE A 231 1.93 -21.01 1.05
CA PHE A 231 0.50 -21.28 0.96
C PHE A 231 -0.29 -20.61 2.08
N SER A 232 0.25 -20.59 3.31
CA SER A 232 -0.39 -19.91 4.43
C SER A 232 -0.59 -18.41 4.13
N ALA A 233 0.47 -17.73 3.70
CA ALA A 233 0.40 -16.31 3.35
C ALA A 233 -0.61 -16.05 2.22
N VAL A 234 -0.63 -16.88 1.17
CA VAL A 234 -1.60 -16.74 0.07
C VAL A 234 -3.04 -16.97 0.54
N LEU A 235 -3.31 -18.00 1.35
CA LEU A 235 -4.65 -18.30 1.84
C LEU A 235 -5.15 -17.20 2.79
N HIS A 236 -4.32 -16.70 3.70
CA HIS A 236 -4.69 -15.55 4.53
C HIS A 236 -4.91 -14.28 3.70
N ALA A 237 -4.14 -14.09 2.63
CA ALA A 237 -4.36 -12.95 1.73
C ALA A 237 -5.71 -13.03 1.02
N MET A 238 -6.20 -14.24 0.69
CA MET A 238 -7.53 -14.45 0.10
C MET A 238 -8.66 -14.06 1.05
N GLU A 239 -8.42 -14.11 2.36
CA GLU A 239 -9.38 -13.75 3.40
C GLU A 239 -9.40 -12.23 3.70
N LYS A 240 -8.41 -11.46 3.20
CA LYS A 240 -8.33 -10.02 3.44
C LYS A 240 -9.39 -9.25 2.63
N PRO A 241 -9.93 -8.14 3.17
CA PRO A 241 -10.85 -7.28 2.42
C PRO A 241 -10.14 -6.62 1.23
N GLY A 242 -10.79 -6.63 0.06
CA GLY A 242 -10.22 -6.04 -1.16
C GLY A 242 -9.17 -6.91 -1.86
N ALA A 243 -9.05 -8.18 -1.48
CA ALA A 243 -8.18 -9.15 -2.15
C ALA A 243 -8.52 -9.31 -3.64
N ASP A 244 -7.50 -9.31 -4.50
CA ASP A 244 -7.63 -9.74 -5.89
C ASP A 244 -7.55 -11.27 -5.94
N ILE A 245 -8.70 -11.93 -5.76
CA ILE A 245 -8.79 -13.40 -5.70
C ILE A 245 -8.18 -14.06 -6.94
N ARG A 246 -8.34 -13.45 -8.12
CA ARG A 246 -7.77 -14.01 -9.36
C ARG A 246 -6.25 -13.98 -9.33
N GLU A 247 -5.65 -12.91 -8.81
CA GLU A 247 -4.21 -12.81 -8.69
C GLU A 247 -3.65 -13.78 -7.64
N LEU A 248 -4.34 -13.90 -6.51
CA LEU A 248 -3.96 -14.85 -5.46
C LEU A 248 -4.09 -16.30 -5.91
N ASP A 249 -5.14 -16.64 -6.67
CA ASP A 249 -5.26 -17.96 -7.29
C ASP A 249 -4.12 -18.22 -8.29
N ASN A 250 -3.65 -17.21 -9.02
CA ASN A 250 -2.49 -17.36 -9.90
C ASN A 250 -1.21 -17.62 -9.09
N SER A 251 -1.00 -16.93 -7.96
CA SER A 251 0.12 -17.19 -7.04
C SER A 251 0.05 -18.59 -6.42
N LYS A 252 -1.12 -19.02 -5.96
CA LYS A 252 -1.36 -20.39 -5.48
C LYS A 252 -1.02 -21.44 -6.57
N ASN A 253 -1.53 -21.22 -7.78
CA ASN A 253 -1.30 -22.10 -8.91
C ASN A 253 0.16 -22.11 -9.38
N TRP A 254 0.89 -21.01 -9.21
CA TRP A 254 2.32 -20.95 -9.47
C TRP A 254 3.07 -21.95 -8.58
N MET A 255 2.73 -22.04 -7.29
CA MET A 255 3.34 -23.01 -6.38
C MET A 255 3.02 -24.47 -6.75
N PHE A 256 1.78 -24.75 -7.17
CA PHE A 256 1.44 -26.08 -7.69
C PHE A 256 2.27 -26.42 -8.93
N ARG A 257 2.38 -25.50 -9.89
CA ARG A 257 3.20 -25.71 -11.10
C ARG A 257 4.68 -25.89 -10.77
N PHE A 258 5.18 -25.18 -9.77
CA PHE A 258 6.58 -25.25 -9.34
C PHE A 258 6.95 -26.68 -8.94
N TYR A 259 6.09 -27.38 -8.18
CA TYR A 259 6.32 -28.76 -7.79
C TYR A 259 5.95 -29.80 -8.86
N ALA A 260 4.92 -29.53 -9.67
CA ALA A 260 4.51 -30.44 -10.73
C ALA A 260 5.48 -30.48 -11.93
N HIS A 261 6.27 -29.42 -12.14
CA HIS A 261 7.25 -29.32 -13.23
C HIS A 261 8.70 -29.18 -12.72
N ALA A 262 8.94 -29.55 -11.47
CA ALA A 262 10.30 -29.67 -10.95
C ALA A 262 11.08 -30.74 -11.73
N GLN A 263 12.41 -30.73 -11.62
CA GLN A 263 13.25 -31.78 -12.23
C GLN A 263 12.85 -33.18 -11.74
N GLU A 264 12.42 -33.27 -10.48
CA GLU A 264 11.76 -34.42 -9.88
C GLU A 264 10.35 -33.97 -9.44
N PRO A 265 9.32 -34.17 -10.28
CA PRO A 265 7.94 -33.80 -9.94
C PRO A 265 7.46 -34.56 -8.72
N LEU A 266 6.77 -33.87 -7.80
CA LEU A 266 6.15 -34.52 -6.65
C LEU A 266 4.85 -35.20 -7.06
N SER A 267 4.70 -36.49 -6.72
CA SER A 267 3.41 -37.16 -6.70
C SER A 267 2.49 -36.53 -5.65
N SER A 268 1.18 -36.80 -5.76
CA SER A 268 0.19 -36.27 -4.79
C SER A 268 0.49 -36.73 -3.35
N THR A 269 0.95 -37.97 -3.18
CA THR A 269 1.32 -38.53 -1.87
C THR A 269 2.57 -37.85 -1.30
N GLU A 270 3.57 -37.57 -2.13
CA GLU A 270 4.77 -36.87 -1.69
C GLU A 270 4.46 -35.42 -1.33
N PHE A 271 3.63 -34.73 -2.13
CA PHE A 271 3.16 -33.38 -1.84
C PHE A 271 2.38 -33.31 -0.50
N GLU A 272 1.48 -34.27 -0.25
CA GLU A 272 0.75 -34.40 1.02
C GLU A 272 1.69 -34.60 2.21
N SER A 273 2.71 -35.45 2.08
CA SER A 273 3.67 -35.70 3.15
C SER A 273 4.62 -34.52 3.41
N MET A 274 4.92 -33.73 2.36
CA MET A 274 5.86 -32.62 2.43
C MET A 274 5.30 -31.45 3.25
N LEU A 275 4.05 -31.04 3.01
CA LEU A 275 3.48 -29.82 3.61
C LEU A 275 3.51 -29.83 5.16
N PRO A 276 3.07 -30.89 5.87
CA PRO A 276 3.20 -30.96 7.32
C PRO A 276 4.67 -31.02 7.77
N ARG A 277 5.53 -31.70 7.02
CA ARG A 277 6.94 -31.88 7.39
C ARG A 277 7.67 -30.54 7.44
N VAL A 278 7.46 -29.66 6.45
CA VAL A 278 8.11 -28.33 6.42
C VAL A 278 7.50 -27.30 7.37
N GLN A 279 6.42 -27.67 8.09
CA GLN A 279 5.88 -26.86 9.20
C GLN A 279 6.48 -27.23 10.56
N SER A 280 7.18 -28.36 10.66
CA SER A 280 7.85 -28.76 11.90
C SER A 280 9.11 -27.92 12.13
N GLU A 281 9.46 -27.70 13.39
CA GLU A 281 10.65 -26.93 13.77
C GLU A 281 11.95 -27.64 13.38
N GLU A 282 11.91 -28.96 13.24
CA GLU A 282 13.05 -29.79 12.84
C GLU A 282 13.45 -29.60 11.37
N TYR A 283 12.52 -29.16 10.51
CA TYR A 283 12.74 -28.90 9.08
C TYR A 283 12.70 -27.42 8.72
N ALA A 284 12.66 -26.53 9.71
CA ALA A 284 12.88 -25.11 9.48
C ALA A 284 14.29 -24.93 8.92
N ILE A 285 14.38 -24.65 7.62
CA ILE A 285 15.65 -24.39 6.95
C ILE A 285 16.36 -23.27 7.72
N HIS A 286 17.60 -23.54 8.16
CA HIS A 286 18.39 -22.63 9.00
C HIS A 286 18.26 -21.17 8.56
N GLY A 287 17.68 -20.34 9.41
CA GLY A 287 17.51 -18.90 9.19
C GLY A 287 16.07 -18.43 8.90
N ALA A 288 15.13 -19.33 8.57
CA ALA A 288 13.72 -18.97 8.47
C ALA A 288 13.10 -18.87 9.87
N GLN A 289 12.63 -17.69 10.26
CA GLN A 289 11.74 -17.56 11.42
C GLN A 289 10.50 -18.43 11.16
N ASN A 290 10.30 -19.43 12.02
CA ASN A 290 9.17 -20.36 11.94
C ASN A 290 7.92 -19.82 12.66
N ASP A 291 7.94 -18.52 12.97
CA ASP A 291 6.87 -17.78 13.63
C ASP A 291 5.93 -17.22 12.55
N TYR A 292 5.09 -18.09 12.00
CA TYR A 292 4.01 -17.75 11.09
C TYR A 292 2.80 -18.65 11.38
N GLU A 293 1.61 -18.21 11.00
CA GLU A 293 0.40 -19.00 11.19
C GLU A 293 0.41 -20.23 10.27
N LYS A 294 0.51 -21.42 10.87
CA LYS A 294 0.67 -22.69 10.13
C LYS A 294 -0.64 -23.12 9.47
N LEU A 295 -0.55 -23.86 8.37
CA LEU A 295 -1.75 -24.42 7.73
C LEU A 295 -2.43 -25.43 8.65
N SER A 296 -3.75 -25.33 8.76
CA SER A 296 -4.59 -26.34 9.37
C SER A 296 -4.60 -27.65 8.55
N SER A 297 -4.93 -28.77 9.20
CA SER A 297 -5.06 -30.07 8.52
C SER A 297 -6.16 -30.06 7.44
N SER A 298 -7.19 -29.22 7.57
CA SER A 298 -8.21 -29.03 6.53
C SER A 298 -7.65 -28.31 5.31
N GLN A 299 -6.92 -27.21 5.50
CA GLN A 299 -6.28 -26.48 4.39
C GLN A 299 -5.30 -27.38 3.64
N ILE A 300 -4.50 -28.18 4.35
CA ILE A 300 -3.58 -29.15 3.70
C ILE A 300 -4.36 -30.15 2.84
N LYS A 301 -5.43 -30.74 3.36
CA LYS A 301 -6.27 -31.69 2.58
C LYS A 301 -6.88 -31.04 1.34
N GLU A 302 -7.29 -29.78 1.43
CA GLU A 302 -7.83 -29.03 0.29
C GLU A 302 -6.76 -28.75 -0.77
N LEU A 303 -5.57 -28.30 -0.36
CA LEU A 303 -4.44 -28.08 -1.26
C LEU A 303 -4.01 -29.38 -1.96
N VAL A 304 -3.95 -30.50 -1.24
CA VAL A 304 -3.61 -31.82 -1.80
C VAL A 304 -4.67 -32.27 -2.79
N LYS A 305 -5.96 -32.12 -2.45
CA LYS A 305 -7.07 -32.45 -3.35
C LYS A 305 -7.05 -31.62 -4.63
N GLU A 306 -6.69 -30.34 -4.53
CA GLU A 306 -6.57 -29.45 -5.69
C GLU A 306 -5.37 -29.84 -6.56
N TYR A 307 -4.21 -30.08 -5.94
CA TYR A 307 -3.00 -30.54 -6.62
C TYR A 307 -3.24 -31.86 -7.36
N SER A 308 -3.82 -32.85 -6.68
CA SER A 308 -4.07 -34.18 -7.27
C SER A 308 -5.03 -34.11 -8.44
N ARG A 309 -6.07 -33.28 -8.36
CA ARG A 309 -7.06 -33.11 -9.44
C ARG A 309 -6.44 -32.51 -10.70
N ILE A 310 -5.49 -31.59 -10.57
CA ILE A 310 -4.94 -30.82 -11.69
C ILE A 310 -3.68 -31.49 -12.27
N TYR A 311 -2.82 -32.02 -11.41
CA TYR A 311 -1.49 -32.54 -11.75
C TYR A 311 -1.37 -34.02 -11.41
N SER A 312 -2.40 -34.83 -11.64
CA SER A 312 -2.35 -36.30 -11.51
C SER A 312 -1.22 -36.86 -12.36
N VAL A 313 -0.03 -36.98 -11.76
CA VAL A 313 1.14 -37.74 -12.21
C VAL A 313 1.28 -38.92 -11.26
#